data_AF-A0A2E7SLV0-F1
#
_entry.id   AF-A0A2E7SLV0-F1
#
_cell.length_a   1.000
_cell.length_b   1.000
_cell.length_c   1.000
_cell.angle_alpha   90.00
_cell.angle_beta   90.00
_cell.angle_gamma   90.00
#
_symmetry.space_group_name_H-M   'P 1'
#
loop_
_entity.id
_entity.type
_entity.pdbx_description
1 polymer ?
#
loop_
_entity_poly.entity_id
_entity_poly.type
_entity_poly.pdbx_seq_one_letter_code
_entity_poly.pdbx_strand_id
1 'polypeptide(L)'
;MNKVNSEKSGLSPRPIRQEQEPASTEVIEIAKGIYRLQLPVSMPGLGHVNCYALEDKNGFSLVDPGLPGKDSWNSLEKRLNDLGTGFKHIHTAIVTHSHVDHYGGVHRLRDDYDVEVLTHSSFSSVFGTDDIMENPDAAALDLADDEDIEKLREMLSRPTPWGTKREPPSVEELRKWSGANTGADSKSFQVPKPSITVEDSEELEIGGRTWLALHLPGHTHDHLCLYDPVDGFFLSGDHVLPTITPHIGGMGNMEDPLAVFFNSLERTKEFSKVSLVLPAHGHPFNNLVERADDIIEHHVDRLQLIRETGDSIGEASVEDYMKHLFKERSWGDMAASET
;
A
#
# COMPACT_ATOMS: atom_id res chain seq x y z
N MET A 1 56.39 -9.00 -0.07
CA MET A 1 55.04 -9.60 -0.07
C MET A 1 54.18 -8.77 0.88
N ASN A 2 53.54 -7.72 0.36
CA ASN A 2 52.75 -6.80 1.16
C ASN A 2 51.30 -7.28 1.20
N LYS A 3 50.82 -7.56 2.42
CA LYS A 3 49.40 -7.73 2.72
C LYS A 3 48.73 -6.36 2.61
N VAL A 4 47.78 -6.22 1.69
CA VAL A 4 46.86 -5.10 1.68
C VAL A 4 45.68 -5.47 2.58
N ASN A 5 45.58 -4.77 3.71
CA ASN A 5 44.37 -4.72 4.52
C ASN A 5 43.28 -4.02 3.71
N SER A 6 42.15 -4.69 3.46
CA SER A 6 40.92 -4.01 3.08
C SER A 6 40.25 -3.52 4.37
N GLU A 7 40.36 -2.21 4.62
CA GLU A 7 39.57 -1.53 5.63
C GLU A 7 38.09 -1.68 5.29
N LYS A 8 37.38 -2.49 6.07
CA LYS A 8 35.91 -2.50 6.09
C LYS A 8 35.45 -1.15 6.65
N SER A 9 34.68 -0.42 5.84
CA SER A 9 34.08 0.86 6.21
C SER A 9 33.26 0.72 7.50
N GLY A 10 33.71 1.42 8.55
CA GLY A 10 33.08 1.47 9.87
C GLY A 10 31.83 2.35 9.92
N LEU A 11 30.90 2.17 9.00
CA LEU A 11 29.58 2.80 9.08
C LEU A 11 28.69 1.91 9.95
N SER A 12 28.17 2.45 11.07
CA SER A 12 27.09 1.80 11.80
C SER A 12 25.93 1.51 10.84
N PRO A 13 25.28 0.33 10.92
CA PRO A 13 24.08 0.06 10.13
C PRO A 13 23.08 1.21 10.35
N ARG A 14 22.47 1.70 9.27
CA ARG A 14 21.39 2.68 9.42
C ARG A 14 20.31 2.08 10.30
N PRO A 15 19.69 2.87 11.19
CA PRO A 15 18.54 2.40 11.95
C PRO A 15 17.46 1.90 10.98
N ILE A 16 16.86 0.78 11.33
CA ILE A 16 15.72 0.19 10.61
C ILE A 16 14.60 1.22 10.67
N ARG A 17 13.96 1.50 9.53
CA ARG A 17 12.79 2.38 9.52
C ARG A 17 11.62 1.63 10.13
N GLN A 18 10.71 2.33 10.80
CA GLN A 18 9.59 1.66 11.48
C GLN A 18 8.72 0.83 10.52
N GLU A 19 8.57 1.22 9.25
CA GLU A 19 7.85 0.48 8.23
C GLU A 19 8.51 -0.88 7.87
N GLN A 20 9.80 -1.04 8.20
CA GLN A 20 10.58 -2.26 8.00
C GLN A 20 10.56 -3.19 9.23
N GLU A 21 9.96 -2.76 10.34
CA GLU A 21 9.83 -3.59 11.52
C GLU A 21 8.89 -4.77 11.26
N PRO A 22 9.16 -5.95 11.84
CA PRO A 22 8.23 -7.05 11.76
C PRO A 22 6.90 -6.69 12.43
N ALA A 23 5.80 -7.27 11.96
CA ALA A 23 4.48 -7.06 12.54
C ALA A 23 4.46 -7.41 14.04
N SER A 24 4.03 -6.45 14.86
CA SER A 24 3.78 -6.68 16.28
C SER A 24 2.69 -7.72 16.51
N THR A 25 2.83 -8.49 17.59
CA THR A 25 1.79 -9.41 18.06
C THR A 25 0.72 -8.74 18.92
N GLU A 26 0.94 -7.50 19.32
CA GLU A 26 0.03 -6.77 20.20
C GLU A 26 -1.13 -6.16 19.42
N VAL A 27 -2.28 -6.11 20.07
CA VAL A 27 -3.42 -5.28 19.66
C VAL A 27 -3.41 -4.03 20.52
N ILE A 28 -3.38 -2.86 19.90
CA ILE A 28 -3.32 -1.59 20.60
C ILE A 28 -4.65 -0.86 20.40
N GLU A 29 -5.39 -0.63 21.48
CA GLU A 29 -6.52 0.30 21.48
C GLU A 29 -5.96 1.73 21.39
N ILE A 30 -6.18 2.38 20.24
CA ILE A 30 -5.72 3.75 19.98
C ILE A 30 -6.67 4.75 20.63
N ALA A 31 -7.96 4.46 20.54
CA ALA A 31 -9.05 5.19 21.16
C ALA A 31 -10.21 4.23 21.36
N LYS A 32 -11.23 4.67 22.11
CA LYS A 32 -12.43 3.85 22.33
C LYS A 32 -13.00 3.38 20.99
N GLY A 33 -13.00 2.06 20.80
CA GLY A 33 -13.50 1.39 19.60
C GLY A 33 -12.60 1.48 18.36
N ILE A 34 -11.36 1.94 18.48
CA ILE A 34 -10.37 1.96 17.39
C ILE A 34 -9.15 1.16 17.82
N TYR A 35 -8.89 0.04 17.15
CA TYR A 35 -7.79 -0.86 17.47
C TYR A 35 -6.84 -0.97 16.29
N ARG A 36 -5.53 -0.92 16.55
CA ARG A 36 -4.48 -1.15 15.56
C ARG A 36 -3.97 -2.58 15.66
N LEU A 37 -4.00 -3.28 14.53
CA LEU A 37 -3.52 -4.63 14.32
C LEU A 37 -2.36 -4.57 13.31
N GLN A 38 -1.21 -5.17 13.61
CA GLN A 38 -0.14 -5.30 12.62
C GLN A 38 -0.14 -6.69 11.98
N LEU A 39 -0.19 -6.72 10.65
CA LEU A 39 -0.19 -7.93 9.83
C LEU A 39 1.14 -8.04 9.08
N PRO A 40 1.74 -9.24 9.01
CA PRO A 40 3.04 -9.43 8.38
C PRO A 40 2.98 -9.14 6.88
N VAL A 41 3.94 -8.34 6.39
CA VAL A 41 4.14 -8.06 4.97
C VAL A 41 5.48 -8.63 4.53
N SER A 42 5.50 -9.20 3.33
CA SER A 42 6.67 -9.85 2.73
C SER A 42 7.09 -9.17 1.42
N MET A 43 7.08 -7.84 1.41
CA MET A 43 7.44 -7.01 0.27
C MET A 43 8.77 -6.27 0.52
N PRO A 44 9.52 -5.91 -0.54
CA PRO A 44 10.77 -5.18 -0.39
C PRO A 44 10.59 -3.87 0.39
N GLY A 45 11.28 -3.75 1.52
CA GLY A 45 11.28 -2.52 2.32
C GLY A 45 10.10 -2.34 3.28
N LEU A 46 9.18 -3.31 3.37
CA LEU A 46 8.04 -3.31 4.29
C LEU A 46 8.00 -4.59 5.11
N GLY A 47 7.85 -4.48 6.43
CA GLY A 47 7.75 -5.61 7.36
C GLY A 47 6.33 -5.89 7.86
N HIS A 48 5.44 -4.89 7.76
CA HIS A 48 4.05 -5.01 8.18
C HIS A 48 3.14 -4.01 7.48
N VAL A 49 1.83 -4.27 7.54
CA VAL A 49 0.74 -3.33 7.27
C VAL A 49 -0.12 -3.21 8.53
N ASN A 50 -0.58 -2.01 8.84
CA ASN A 50 -1.50 -1.71 9.91
C ASN A 50 -2.93 -1.90 9.38
N CYS A 51 -3.61 -2.90 9.93
CA CYS A 51 -5.05 -3.06 9.81
C CYS A 51 -5.72 -2.39 11.01
N TYR A 52 -6.76 -1.59 10.77
CA TYR A 52 -7.50 -0.94 11.84
C TYR A 52 -8.87 -1.59 12.03
N ALA A 53 -9.19 -2.01 13.25
CA ALA A 53 -10.51 -2.53 13.59
C ALA A 53 -11.32 -1.43 14.28
N LEU A 54 -12.48 -1.12 13.71
CA LEU A 54 -13.42 -0.11 14.20
C LEU A 54 -14.65 -0.82 14.78
N GLU A 55 -14.86 -0.71 16.09
CA GLU A 55 -15.91 -1.42 16.81
C GLU A 55 -17.21 -0.61 16.87
N ASP A 56 -18.32 -1.27 16.59
CA ASP A 56 -19.65 -0.73 16.86
C ASP A 56 -20.62 -1.79 17.41
N LYS A 57 -21.89 -1.42 17.54
CA LYS A 57 -22.94 -2.28 18.10
C LYS A 57 -23.18 -3.58 17.30
N ASN A 58 -22.77 -3.65 16.04
CA ASN A 58 -22.96 -4.78 15.14
C ASN A 58 -21.71 -5.68 15.04
N GLY A 59 -20.58 -5.26 15.63
CA GLY A 59 -19.31 -5.98 15.55
C GLY A 59 -18.19 -5.03 15.15
N PHE A 60 -17.43 -5.41 14.12
CA PHE A 60 -16.27 -4.66 13.66
C PHE A 60 -16.25 -4.40 12.16
N SER A 61 -15.70 -3.25 11.79
CA SER A 61 -15.21 -2.97 10.45
C SER A 61 -13.68 -3.04 10.43
N LEU A 62 -13.10 -3.63 9.38
CA LEU A 62 -11.65 -3.71 9.21
C LEU A 62 -11.19 -2.79 8.08
N VAL A 63 -10.22 -1.93 8.35
CA VAL A 63 -9.52 -1.12 7.34
C VAL A 63 -8.25 -1.84 6.94
N ASP A 64 -8.08 -2.12 5.65
CA ASP A 64 -6.90 -2.73 5.04
C ASP A 64 -6.50 -4.09 5.68
N PRO A 65 -7.30 -5.17 5.49
CA PRO A 65 -7.09 -6.47 6.13
C PRO A 65 -5.87 -7.28 5.65
N GLY A 66 -4.86 -6.63 5.10
CA GLY A 66 -3.54 -7.21 4.88
C GLY A 66 -3.36 -7.94 3.55
N LEU A 67 -2.14 -8.48 3.38
CA LEU A 67 -1.79 -9.37 2.28
C LEU A 67 -2.67 -10.62 2.22
N PRO A 68 -2.77 -11.26 1.04
CA PRO A 68 -3.32 -12.59 0.94
C PRO A 68 -2.34 -13.62 1.54
N GLY A 69 -2.82 -14.87 1.66
CA GLY A 69 -2.01 -15.98 2.18
C GLY A 69 -2.22 -16.28 3.67
N LYS A 70 -1.72 -17.43 4.10
CA LYS A 70 -2.03 -17.95 5.45
C LYS A 70 -1.35 -17.17 6.57
N ASP A 71 -0.16 -16.62 6.35
CA ASP A 71 0.59 -15.94 7.42
C ASP A 71 -0.12 -14.65 7.85
N SER A 72 -0.52 -13.83 6.88
CA SER A 72 -1.33 -12.62 7.12
C SER A 72 -2.69 -12.98 7.70
N TRP A 73 -3.38 -13.96 7.10
CA TRP A 73 -4.71 -14.38 7.55
C TRP A 73 -4.74 -14.95 8.99
N ASN A 74 -3.82 -15.85 9.31
CA ASN A 74 -3.71 -16.43 10.66
C ASN A 74 -3.30 -15.36 11.67
N SER A 75 -2.48 -14.38 11.25
CA SER A 75 -2.15 -13.23 12.09
C SER A 75 -3.40 -12.40 12.38
N LEU A 76 -4.21 -12.10 11.36
CA LEU A 76 -5.47 -11.38 11.52
C LEU A 76 -6.44 -12.15 12.44
N GLU A 77 -6.64 -13.44 12.20
CA GLU A 77 -7.48 -14.30 13.06
C GLU A 77 -7.02 -14.25 14.53
N LYS A 78 -5.70 -14.37 14.76
CA LYS A 78 -5.14 -14.28 16.10
C LYS A 78 -5.41 -12.91 16.74
N ARG A 79 -5.20 -11.81 16.01
CA ARG A 79 -5.47 -10.46 16.54
C ARG A 79 -6.96 -10.25 16.85
N LEU A 80 -7.87 -10.76 16.02
CA LEU A 80 -9.30 -10.73 16.30
C LEU A 80 -9.64 -11.54 17.56
N ASN A 81 -9.05 -12.72 17.73
CA ASN A 81 -9.22 -13.51 18.95
C ASN A 81 -8.70 -12.79 20.21
N ASP A 82 -7.56 -12.09 20.09
CA ASP A 82 -6.99 -11.28 21.18
C ASP A 82 -7.91 -10.09 21.56
N LEU A 83 -8.71 -9.59 20.60
CA LEU A 83 -9.80 -8.62 20.84
C LEU A 83 -11.08 -9.25 21.41
N GLY A 84 -11.12 -10.58 21.56
CA GLY A 84 -12.33 -11.31 22.00
C GLY A 84 -13.41 -11.43 20.92
N THR A 85 -13.05 -11.28 19.64
CA THR A 85 -13.95 -11.38 18.49
C THR A 85 -13.45 -12.41 17.47
N GLY A 86 -14.10 -12.51 16.31
CA GLY A 86 -13.69 -13.37 15.21
C GLY A 86 -14.34 -12.95 13.90
N PHE A 87 -13.98 -13.62 12.80
CA PHE A 87 -14.42 -13.22 11.45
C PHE A 87 -15.94 -13.09 11.28
N LYS A 88 -16.75 -13.89 12.00
CA LYS A 88 -18.22 -13.83 11.97
C LYS A 88 -18.82 -12.53 12.53
N HIS A 89 -18.03 -11.73 13.23
CA HIS A 89 -18.42 -10.44 13.77
C HIS A 89 -17.82 -9.28 12.98
N ILE A 90 -17.16 -9.55 11.86
CA ILE A 90 -16.77 -8.53 10.92
C ILE A 90 -17.95 -8.32 9.98
N HIS A 91 -18.40 -7.09 9.81
CA HIS A 91 -19.50 -6.76 8.90
C HIS A 91 -19.04 -5.98 7.67
N THR A 92 -17.96 -5.21 7.78
CA THR A 92 -17.43 -4.40 6.68
C THR A 92 -15.91 -4.50 6.58
N ALA A 93 -15.40 -4.62 5.36
CA ALA A 93 -13.99 -4.46 5.02
C ALA A 93 -13.84 -3.18 4.19
N ILE A 94 -13.13 -2.20 4.74
CA ILE A 94 -12.79 -0.94 4.08
C ILE A 94 -11.42 -1.11 3.43
N VAL A 95 -11.31 -0.78 2.15
CA VAL A 95 -10.04 -0.79 1.42
C VAL A 95 -9.68 0.64 1.04
N THR A 96 -8.50 1.09 1.48
CA THR A 96 -8.02 2.43 1.15
C THR A 96 -7.65 2.56 -0.32
N HIS A 97 -6.98 1.55 -0.90
CA HIS A 97 -6.59 1.57 -2.30
C HIS A 97 -6.21 0.18 -2.83
N SER A 98 -6.02 0.10 -4.14
CA SER A 98 -5.83 -1.14 -4.92
C SER A 98 -4.43 -1.77 -4.83
N HIS A 99 -3.64 -1.51 -3.80
CA HIS A 99 -2.45 -2.31 -3.50
C HIS A 99 -2.79 -3.58 -2.70
N VAL A 100 -2.15 -4.68 -3.05
CA VAL A 100 -2.53 -6.03 -2.62
C VAL A 100 -2.35 -6.29 -1.13
N ASP A 101 -1.46 -5.57 -0.46
CA ASP A 101 -1.29 -5.60 0.98
C ASP A 101 -2.40 -4.89 1.76
N HIS A 102 -3.30 -4.18 1.08
CA HIS A 102 -4.47 -3.55 1.68
C HIS A 102 -5.72 -4.41 1.49
N TYR A 103 -5.93 -4.95 0.28
CA TYR A 103 -7.15 -5.71 -0.03
C TYR A 103 -7.00 -7.23 -0.01
N GLY A 104 -5.79 -7.76 0.13
CA GLY A 104 -5.50 -9.18 -0.04
C GLY A 104 -6.38 -10.11 0.80
N GLY A 105 -6.68 -9.74 2.04
CA GLY A 105 -7.58 -10.50 2.92
C GLY A 105 -9.07 -10.38 2.60
N VAL A 106 -9.49 -9.43 1.76
CA VAL A 106 -10.90 -9.06 1.55
C VAL A 106 -11.69 -10.17 0.86
N HIS A 107 -11.09 -10.88 -0.11
CA HIS A 107 -11.81 -11.92 -0.86
C HIS A 107 -12.38 -13.00 0.06
N ARG A 108 -11.65 -13.41 1.11
CA ARG A 108 -12.10 -14.41 2.09
C ARG A 108 -13.13 -13.85 3.05
N LEU A 109 -12.97 -12.60 3.50
CA LEU A 109 -13.99 -11.93 4.31
C LEU A 109 -15.33 -11.88 3.57
N ARG A 110 -15.31 -11.51 2.29
CA ARG A 110 -16.49 -11.48 1.43
C ARG A 110 -17.07 -12.88 1.18
N ASP A 111 -16.25 -13.80 0.69
CA ASP A 111 -16.72 -15.11 0.19
C ASP A 111 -17.10 -16.09 1.33
N ASP A 112 -16.38 -16.06 2.46
CA ASP A 112 -16.58 -17.01 3.56
C ASP A 112 -17.49 -16.45 4.69
N TYR A 113 -17.65 -15.13 4.78
CA TYR A 113 -18.34 -14.47 5.91
C TYR A 113 -19.36 -13.39 5.50
N ASP A 114 -19.66 -13.23 4.20
CA ASP A 114 -20.62 -12.26 3.66
C ASP A 114 -20.31 -10.79 4.07
N VAL A 115 -19.03 -10.47 4.26
CA VAL A 115 -18.59 -9.11 4.63
C VAL A 115 -18.79 -8.14 3.46
N GLU A 116 -19.36 -6.97 3.75
CA GLU A 116 -19.50 -5.89 2.77
C GLU A 116 -18.14 -5.24 2.48
N VAL A 117 -17.84 -4.98 1.21
CA VAL A 117 -16.59 -4.31 0.81
C VAL A 117 -16.89 -2.84 0.51
N LEU A 118 -16.25 -1.94 1.25
CA LEU A 118 -16.34 -0.49 1.09
C LEU A 118 -15.05 0.05 0.47
N THR A 119 -15.18 0.82 -0.60
CA THR A 119 -14.06 1.50 -1.27
C THR A 119 -14.46 2.90 -1.73
N HIS A 120 -13.53 3.70 -2.23
CA HIS A 120 -13.89 4.86 -3.04
C HIS A 120 -14.59 4.42 -4.34
N SER A 121 -15.43 5.27 -4.92
CA SER A 121 -16.12 5.04 -6.20
C SER A 121 -15.17 4.81 -7.38
N SER A 122 -13.97 5.41 -7.29
CA SER A 122 -12.92 5.24 -8.29
C SER A 122 -12.08 3.98 -8.09
N PHE A 123 -12.39 3.13 -7.10
CA PHE A 123 -11.64 1.89 -6.85
C PHE A 123 -11.62 0.99 -8.08
N SER A 124 -10.42 0.83 -8.62
CA SER A 124 -10.14 -0.06 -9.73
C SER A 124 -8.71 -0.56 -9.62
N SER A 125 -8.37 -1.61 -10.36
CA SER A 125 -7.02 -2.16 -10.35
C SER A 125 -5.96 -1.10 -10.67
N VAL A 126 -4.82 -1.15 -9.96
CA VAL A 126 -3.63 -0.29 -10.21
C VAL A 126 -3.11 -0.44 -11.65
N PHE A 127 -3.41 -1.56 -12.31
CA PHE A 127 -2.88 -1.88 -13.63
C PHE A 127 -3.76 -1.40 -14.81
N GLY A 128 -4.92 -0.79 -14.55
CA GLY A 128 -5.75 -0.08 -15.52
C GLY A 128 -7.10 -0.74 -15.82
N THR A 129 -7.90 -0.14 -16.72
CA THR A 129 -9.23 -0.65 -17.13
C THR A 129 -9.19 -1.76 -18.17
N ASP A 130 -8.00 -2.06 -18.72
CA ASP A 130 -7.77 -3.10 -19.74
C ASP A 130 -7.13 -4.36 -19.11
N ASP A 131 -7.52 -4.69 -17.88
CA ASP A 131 -6.66 -5.49 -17.01
C ASP A 131 -6.80 -7.00 -17.10
N ILE A 132 -5.63 -7.63 -17.09
CA ILE A 132 -5.38 -9.06 -16.88
C ILE A 132 -6.07 -9.59 -15.63
N MET A 133 -6.21 -8.82 -14.56
CA MET A 133 -6.80 -9.29 -13.30
C MET A 133 -8.33 -9.25 -13.30
N GLU A 134 -8.92 -8.55 -14.28
CA GLU A 134 -10.31 -8.70 -14.69
C GLU A 134 -10.49 -9.77 -15.77
N ASN A 135 -9.40 -10.26 -16.38
CA ASN A 135 -9.45 -11.39 -17.29
C ASN A 135 -9.93 -12.62 -16.50
N PRO A 136 -11.06 -13.23 -16.90
CA PRO A 136 -11.55 -14.48 -16.31
C PRO A 136 -10.47 -15.56 -16.25
N ASP A 137 -9.54 -15.56 -17.21
CA ASP A 137 -8.44 -16.50 -17.28
C ASP A 137 -7.40 -16.27 -16.16
N ALA A 138 -7.12 -15.02 -15.74
CA ALA A 138 -6.22 -14.76 -14.62
C ALA A 138 -6.85 -15.08 -13.27
N ALA A 139 -8.15 -14.81 -13.12
CA ALA A 139 -8.91 -15.13 -11.91
C ALA A 139 -9.08 -16.64 -11.69
N ALA A 140 -8.85 -17.44 -12.74
CA ALA A 140 -8.87 -18.90 -12.69
C ALA A 140 -7.48 -19.52 -12.43
N LEU A 141 -6.40 -18.74 -12.43
CA LEU A 141 -5.03 -19.25 -12.28
C LEU A 141 -4.80 -19.81 -10.88
N ASP A 142 -4.37 -21.07 -10.81
CA ASP A 142 -3.89 -21.64 -9.56
C ASP A 142 -2.43 -21.23 -9.35
N LEU A 143 -2.20 -20.28 -8.45
CA LEU A 143 -0.84 -19.83 -8.12
C LEU A 143 -0.04 -20.86 -7.31
N ALA A 144 -0.60 -22.03 -7.01
CA ALA A 144 0.16 -23.20 -6.61
C ALA A 144 0.77 -23.92 -7.83
N ASP A 145 0.18 -23.82 -9.01
CA ASP A 145 0.65 -24.46 -10.25
C ASP A 145 1.73 -23.63 -10.95
N ASP A 146 2.78 -24.31 -11.45
CA ASP A 146 3.91 -23.65 -12.11
C ASP A 146 3.53 -23.05 -13.48
N GLU A 147 2.61 -23.67 -14.21
CA GLU A 147 2.16 -23.21 -15.53
C GLU A 147 1.32 -21.94 -15.39
N ASP A 148 0.45 -21.91 -14.39
CA ASP A 148 -0.43 -20.77 -14.14
C ASP A 148 0.31 -19.57 -13.53
N ILE A 149 1.33 -19.78 -12.70
CA ILE A 149 2.22 -18.68 -12.32
C ILE A 149 2.95 -18.12 -13.55
N GLU A 150 3.44 -18.97 -14.45
CA GLU A 150 4.17 -18.46 -15.62
C GLU A 150 3.25 -17.66 -16.55
N LYS A 151 1.98 -18.07 -16.69
CA LYS A 151 0.95 -17.26 -17.36
C LYS A 151 0.76 -15.91 -16.67
N LEU A 152 0.66 -15.89 -15.34
CA LEU A 152 0.59 -14.63 -14.58
C LEU A 152 1.83 -13.76 -14.82
N ARG A 153 3.03 -14.34 -14.85
CA ARG A 153 4.28 -13.62 -15.13
C ARG A 153 4.29 -13.05 -16.55
N GLU A 154 3.85 -13.81 -17.54
CA GLU A 154 3.73 -13.31 -18.91
C GLU A 154 2.75 -12.14 -18.99
N MET A 155 1.60 -12.26 -18.32
CA MET A 155 0.61 -11.21 -18.21
C MET A 155 1.17 -9.95 -17.52
N LEU A 156 1.93 -10.09 -16.43
CA LEU A 156 2.57 -8.96 -15.73
C LEU A 156 3.69 -8.30 -16.55
N SER A 157 4.20 -8.96 -17.60
CA SER A 157 5.25 -8.43 -18.46
C SER A 157 4.68 -7.53 -19.56
N ARG A 158 4.73 -6.21 -19.35
CA ARG A 158 4.18 -5.21 -20.27
C ARG A 158 5.21 -4.17 -20.73
N PRO A 159 5.02 -3.56 -21.90
CA PRO A 159 5.79 -2.37 -22.29
C PRO A 159 5.60 -1.24 -21.28
N THR A 160 6.66 -0.50 -21.00
CA THR A 160 6.61 0.70 -20.17
C THR A 160 6.31 1.92 -21.03
N PRO A 161 5.71 2.99 -20.47
CA PRO A 161 5.51 4.26 -21.18
C PRO A 161 6.81 4.87 -21.72
N TRP A 162 7.95 4.53 -21.12
CA TRP A 162 9.29 5.00 -21.52
C TRP A 162 10.05 4.03 -22.45
N GLY A 163 9.37 3.02 -23.00
CA GLY A 163 9.88 2.24 -24.13
C GLY A 163 10.72 1.00 -23.78
N THR A 164 10.77 0.61 -22.51
CA THR A 164 11.34 -0.67 -22.07
C THR A 164 10.26 -1.70 -21.78
N LYS A 165 10.63 -2.92 -21.35
CA LYS A 165 9.69 -3.96 -20.95
C LYS A 165 9.90 -4.24 -19.47
N ARG A 166 8.81 -4.23 -18.69
CA ARG A 166 8.86 -4.60 -17.28
C ARG A 166 9.18 -6.09 -17.15
N GLU A 167 10.14 -6.42 -16.30
CA GLU A 167 10.40 -7.79 -15.91
C GLU A 167 9.38 -8.20 -14.84
N PRO A 168 8.62 -9.29 -15.06
CA PRO A 168 7.67 -9.73 -14.06
C PRO A 168 8.41 -10.22 -12.81
N PRO A 169 7.79 -10.12 -11.61
CA PRO A 169 8.38 -10.69 -10.40
C PRO A 169 8.74 -12.17 -10.59
N SER A 170 9.73 -12.64 -9.84
CA SER A 170 10.12 -14.05 -9.89
C SER A 170 8.98 -14.95 -9.39
N VAL A 171 8.97 -16.22 -9.84
CA VAL A 171 8.03 -17.23 -9.33
C VAL A 171 8.08 -17.31 -7.80
N GLU A 172 9.27 -17.24 -7.21
CA GLU A 172 9.44 -17.29 -5.76
C GLU A 172 8.78 -16.10 -5.05
N GLU A 173 8.93 -14.89 -5.58
CA GLU A 173 8.27 -13.69 -5.06
C GLU A 173 6.76 -13.77 -5.20
N LEU A 174 6.26 -14.18 -6.37
CA LEU A 174 4.82 -14.34 -6.60
C LEU A 174 4.21 -15.38 -5.66
N ARG A 175 4.87 -16.53 -5.43
CA ARG A 175 4.41 -17.55 -4.48
C ARG A 175 4.41 -17.05 -3.04
N LYS A 176 5.36 -16.17 -2.70
CA LYS A 176 5.44 -15.56 -1.37
C LYS A 176 4.32 -14.55 -1.16
N TRP A 177 4.05 -13.70 -2.15
CA TRP A 177 3.00 -12.68 -2.10
C TRP A 177 1.61 -13.29 -2.16
N SER A 178 1.41 -14.31 -3.00
CA SER A 178 0.14 -15.04 -3.10
C SER A 178 -0.16 -15.84 -1.84
N GLY A 179 0.87 -16.23 -1.10
CA GLY A 179 0.78 -17.23 -0.05
C GLY A 179 0.65 -18.66 -0.58
N ALA A 180 0.89 -18.92 -1.86
CA ALA A 180 0.82 -20.26 -2.47
C ALA A 180 1.75 -21.29 -1.80
N ASN A 181 2.91 -20.85 -1.28
CA ASN A 181 3.79 -21.70 -0.47
C ASN A 181 3.14 -22.19 0.83
N THR A 182 2.03 -21.56 1.22
CA THR A 182 1.24 -21.93 2.38
C THR A 182 -0.12 -22.53 2.00
N GLY A 183 -0.48 -22.61 0.71
CA GLY A 183 -1.78 -23.12 0.23
C GLY A 183 -2.86 -22.04 0.16
N ALA A 184 -2.57 -20.95 -0.54
CA ALA A 184 -3.48 -19.83 -0.77
C ALA A 184 -4.53 -20.13 -1.86
N ASP A 185 -5.63 -19.36 -1.80
CA ASP A 185 -6.74 -19.39 -2.75
C ASP A 185 -6.36 -18.65 -4.04
N SER A 186 -6.77 -19.16 -5.21
CA SER A 186 -6.46 -18.59 -6.53
C SER A 186 -6.95 -17.14 -6.70
N LYS A 187 -7.90 -16.71 -5.86
CA LYS A 187 -8.46 -15.35 -5.83
C LYS A 187 -7.63 -14.33 -5.05
N SER A 188 -6.48 -14.73 -4.51
CA SER A 188 -5.65 -13.92 -3.60
C SER A 188 -5.23 -12.55 -4.14
N PHE A 189 -5.11 -12.40 -5.47
CA PHE A 189 -4.80 -11.12 -6.10
C PHE A 189 -6.01 -10.44 -6.75
N GLN A 190 -7.16 -11.11 -6.82
CA GLN A 190 -8.33 -10.55 -7.49
C GLN A 190 -8.77 -9.27 -6.77
N VAL A 191 -8.82 -8.18 -7.51
CA VAL A 191 -9.31 -6.90 -6.99
C VAL A 191 -10.77 -7.09 -6.56
N PRO A 192 -11.12 -6.81 -5.29
CA PRO A 192 -12.45 -7.09 -4.80
C PRO A 192 -13.44 -6.13 -5.45
N LYS A 193 -14.57 -6.66 -5.91
CA LYS A 193 -15.69 -5.83 -6.33
C LYS A 193 -16.31 -5.18 -5.10
N PRO A 194 -16.41 -3.84 -5.03
CA PRO A 194 -17.05 -3.17 -3.92
C PRO A 194 -18.55 -3.47 -3.88
N SER A 195 -19.07 -3.67 -2.66
CA SER A 195 -20.51 -3.71 -2.38
C SER A 195 -21.04 -2.32 -2.06
N ILE A 196 -20.18 -1.47 -1.49
CA ILE A 196 -20.45 -0.10 -1.09
C ILE A 196 -19.34 0.77 -1.68
N THR A 197 -19.72 1.88 -2.30
CA THR A 197 -18.78 2.89 -2.78
C THR A 197 -19.12 4.23 -2.17
N VAL A 198 -18.09 5.03 -1.93
CA VAL A 198 -18.21 6.38 -1.36
C VAL A 198 -17.55 7.39 -2.28
N GLU A 199 -18.11 8.59 -2.37
CA GLU A 199 -17.53 9.69 -3.13
C GLU A 199 -16.69 10.60 -2.24
N ASP A 200 -15.92 11.48 -2.89
CA ASP A 200 -15.17 12.51 -2.19
C ASP A 200 -16.08 13.40 -1.32
N SER A 201 -15.62 13.68 -0.10
CA SER A 201 -16.31 14.51 0.90
C SER A 201 -17.66 13.95 1.36
N GLU A 202 -17.94 12.66 1.14
CA GLU A 202 -19.10 11.97 1.68
C GLU A 202 -18.92 11.63 3.16
N GLU A 203 -19.99 11.74 3.96
CA GLU A 203 -19.99 11.33 5.37
C GLU A 203 -20.40 9.86 5.52
N LEU A 204 -19.66 9.12 6.34
CA LEU A 204 -19.82 7.69 6.57
C LEU A 204 -19.97 7.40 8.05
N GLU A 205 -20.98 6.63 8.41
CA GLU A 205 -21.19 6.16 9.79
C GLU A 205 -20.66 4.73 9.93
N ILE A 206 -19.47 4.57 10.51
CA ILE A 206 -18.83 3.25 10.67
C ILE A 206 -17.99 3.20 11.95
N GLY A 207 -18.03 2.08 12.68
CA GLY A 207 -17.31 1.97 13.96
C GLY A 207 -17.84 2.93 15.03
N GLY A 208 -19.14 3.25 14.97
CA GLY A 208 -19.80 4.17 15.89
C GLY A 208 -19.34 5.63 15.77
N ARG A 209 -18.76 6.00 14.62
CA ARG A 209 -18.16 7.31 14.34
C ARG A 209 -18.59 7.80 12.95
N THR A 210 -18.67 9.12 12.84
CA THR A 210 -18.79 9.81 11.55
C THR A 210 -17.40 10.05 10.98
N TRP A 211 -17.16 9.55 9.77
CA TRP A 211 -15.94 9.76 9.01
C TRP A 211 -16.27 10.56 7.75
N LEU A 212 -15.41 11.52 7.41
CA LEU A 212 -15.41 12.17 6.12
C LEU A 212 -14.50 11.37 5.17
N ALA A 213 -15.06 10.87 4.07
CA ALA A 213 -14.32 10.25 2.99
C ALA A 213 -13.55 11.30 2.20
N LEU A 214 -12.25 11.06 1.98
CA LEU A 214 -11.39 11.97 1.23
C LEU A 214 -10.73 11.21 0.11
N HIS A 215 -11.04 11.60 -1.13
CA HIS A 215 -10.36 11.09 -2.32
C HIS A 215 -9.05 11.86 -2.51
N LEU A 216 -7.93 11.19 -2.30
CA LEU A 216 -6.60 11.79 -2.31
C LEU A 216 -5.68 11.05 -3.30
N PRO A 217 -5.94 11.14 -4.61
CA PRO A 217 -5.20 10.38 -5.61
C PRO A 217 -3.75 10.84 -5.75
N GLY A 218 -2.92 10.00 -6.36
CA GLY A 218 -1.53 10.30 -6.70
C GLY A 218 -0.63 9.09 -6.48
N HIS A 219 -0.67 8.52 -5.27
CA HIS A 219 -0.06 7.20 -5.00
C HIS A 219 -0.76 6.11 -5.82
N THR A 220 -2.08 6.07 -5.71
CA THR A 220 -2.99 5.39 -6.64
C THR A 220 -4.11 6.34 -7.02
N HIS A 221 -4.83 6.04 -8.09
CA HIS A 221 -5.93 6.89 -8.55
C HIS A 221 -7.19 6.79 -7.67
N ASP A 222 -7.30 5.73 -6.86
CA ASP A 222 -8.46 5.36 -6.07
C ASP A 222 -8.31 5.59 -4.58
N HIS A 223 -7.23 6.25 -4.16
CA HIS A 223 -6.84 6.34 -2.77
C HIS A 223 -7.88 7.06 -1.89
N LEU A 224 -8.39 6.32 -0.90
CA LEU A 224 -9.36 6.75 0.10
C LEU A 224 -8.66 6.95 1.44
N CYS A 225 -8.75 8.17 1.96
CA CYS A 225 -8.49 8.49 3.35
C CYS A 225 -9.81 8.72 4.10
N LEU A 226 -9.81 8.48 5.41
CA LEU A 226 -10.96 8.75 6.29
C LEU A 226 -10.57 9.69 7.41
N TYR A 227 -11.35 10.74 7.61
CA TYR A 227 -11.12 11.75 8.66
C TYR A 227 -12.29 11.80 9.65
N ASP A 228 -12.01 11.61 10.94
CA ASP A 228 -12.95 11.84 12.04
C ASP A 228 -12.86 13.32 12.48
N PRO A 229 -13.86 14.18 12.17
CA PRO A 229 -13.82 15.60 12.51
C PRO A 229 -14.07 15.88 13.99
N VAL A 230 -14.56 14.89 14.75
CA VAL A 230 -14.91 15.04 16.17
C VAL A 230 -13.67 14.84 17.04
N ASP A 231 -12.99 13.70 16.87
CA ASP A 231 -11.82 13.35 17.68
C ASP A 231 -10.48 13.62 16.97
N GLY A 232 -10.51 13.93 15.67
CA GLY A 232 -9.32 14.31 14.91
C GLY A 232 -8.44 13.13 14.48
N PHE A 233 -9.01 11.94 14.29
CA PHE A 233 -8.29 10.79 13.72
C PHE A 233 -8.26 10.85 12.20
N PHE A 234 -7.13 10.50 11.59
CA PHE A 234 -6.98 10.48 10.13
C PHE A 234 -6.37 9.15 9.68
N LEU A 235 -7.18 8.27 9.09
CA LEU A 235 -6.72 7.05 8.43
C LEU A 235 -6.10 7.45 7.08
N SER A 236 -4.78 7.52 7.01
CA SER A 236 -4.07 8.03 5.83
C SER A 236 -3.78 6.98 4.77
N GLY A 237 -4.00 5.69 5.05
CA GLY A 237 -3.51 4.60 4.20
C GLY A 237 -2.03 4.83 3.86
N ASP A 238 -1.74 4.75 2.56
CA ASP A 238 -0.43 5.11 1.99
C ASP A 238 -0.29 6.57 1.51
N HIS A 239 -1.28 7.45 1.72
CA HIS A 239 -1.18 8.84 1.25
C HIS A 239 -0.13 9.64 2.00
N VAL A 240 -0.10 9.50 3.33
CA VAL A 240 0.93 10.12 4.19
C VAL A 240 1.49 9.07 5.12
N LEU A 241 2.76 8.72 4.88
CA LEU A 241 3.53 7.76 5.67
C LEU A 241 4.58 8.47 6.53
N PRO A 242 4.86 7.97 7.74
CA PRO A 242 5.64 8.69 8.75
C PRO A 242 7.13 8.86 8.46
N THR A 243 7.85 7.86 7.92
CA THR A 243 9.31 7.99 7.65
C THR A 243 9.74 7.67 6.22
N ILE A 244 8.84 7.09 5.43
CA ILE A 244 9.02 6.84 3.99
C ILE A 244 8.11 7.73 3.16
N THR A 245 8.45 7.90 1.88
CA THR A 245 7.54 8.51 0.90
C THR A 245 6.77 7.39 0.20
N PRO A 246 5.48 7.59 -0.07
CA PRO A 246 4.71 6.65 -0.89
C PRO A 246 5.31 6.54 -2.29
N HIS A 247 5.19 5.37 -2.92
CA HIS A 247 5.65 5.19 -4.30
C HIS A 247 4.75 5.94 -5.27
N ILE A 248 5.31 6.78 -6.14
CA ILE A 248 4.55 7.47 -7.20
C ILE A 248 5.00 6.91 -8.54
N GLY A 249 4.19 6.03 -9.13
CA GLY A 249 4.54 5.31 -10.35
C GLY A 249 3.96 5.91 -11.63
N GLY A 250 4.76 5.98 -12.69
CA GLY A 250 4.34 6.41 -14.04
C GLY A 250 3.58 5.36 -14.86
N MET A 251 3.30 4.16 -14.31
CA MET A 251 2.62 3.07 -15.03
C MET A 251 1.09 3.00 -14.83
N GLY A 252 0.49 4.02 -14.22
CA GLY A 252 -0.95 4.08 -13.95
C GLY A 252 -1.74 4.86 -15.01
N ASN A 253 -3.05 5.00 -14.77
CA ASN A 253 -3.97 5.74 -15.65
C ASN A 253 -3.89 7.28 -15.49
N MET A 254 -2.97 7.77 -14.65
CA MET A 254 -2.78 9.20 -14.41
C MET A 254 -1.71 9.75 -15.34
N GLU A 255 -2.00 10.86 -16.02
CA GLU A 255 -1.05 11.52 -16.93
C GLU A 255 0.14 12.13 -16.17
N ASP A 256 -0.13 12.79 -15.04
CA ASP A 256 0.88 13.38 -14.16
C ASP A 256 0.61 12.98 -12.69
N PRO A 257 0.99 11.75 -12.28
CA PRO A 257 0.69 11.25 -10.94
C PRO A 257 1.36 12.07 -9.83
N LEU A 258 2.52 12.68 -10.11
CA LEU A 258 3.23 13.50 -9.11
C LEU A 258 2.53 14.84 -8.88
N ALA A 259 2.09 15.53 -9.94
CA ALA A 259 1.32 16.76 -9.78
C ALA A 259 -0.04 16.49 -9.08
N VAL A 260 -0.70 15.38 -9.41
CA VAL A 260 -1.92 14.94 -8.73
C VAL A 260 -1.64 14.68 -7.25
N PHE A 261 -0.55 13.96 -6.92
CA PHE A 261 -0.15 13.70 -5.54
C PHE A 261 0.16 14.98 -4.76
N PHE A 262 0.84 15.95 -5.37
CA PHE A 262 1.10 17.26 -4.75
C PHE A 262 -0.20 18.00 -4.40
N ASN A 263 -1.17 18.02 -5.31
CA ASN A 263 -2.48 18.61 -5.02
C ASN A 263 -3.18 17.90 -3.85
N SER A 264 -3.09 16.56 -3.80
CA SER A 264 -3.66 15.78 -2.70
C SER A 264 -2.94 16.00 -1.37
N LEU A 265 -1.62 16.18 -1.35
CA LEU A 265 -0.86 16.55 -0.15
C LEU A 265 -1.21 17.95 0.34
N GLU A 266 -1.33 18.92 -0.58
CA GLU A 266 -1.75 20.28 -0.24
C GLU A 266 -3.16 20.31 0.34
N ARG A 267 -4.09 19.51 -0.23
CA ARG A 267 -5.43 19.35 0.31
C ARG A 267 -5.45 18.75 1.72
N THR A 268 -4.57 17.78 2.01
CA THR A 268 -4.47 17.19 3.35
C THR A 268 -4.17 18.25 4.43
N LYS A 269 -3.48 19.34 4.07
CA LYS A 269 -3.13 20.43 4.99
C LYS A 269 -4.35 21.26 5.44
N GLU A 270 -5.48 21.17 4.74
CA GLU A 270 -6.75 21.77 5.15
C GLU A 270 -7.27 21.14 6.47
N PHE A 271 -6.90 19.89 6.75
CA PHE A 271 -7.29 19.14 7.94
C PHE A 271 -6.34 19.37 9.12
N SER A 272 -5.98 20.62 9.38
CA SER A 272 -5.08 21.04 10.48
C SER A 272 -5.55 20.68 11.91
N LYS A 273 -6.79 20.20 12.07
CA LYS A 273 -7.35 19.70 13.34
C LYS A 273 -7.06 18.22 13.59
N VAL A 274 -6.43 17.52 12.65
CA VAL A 274 -5.99 16.14 12.86
C VAL A 274 -5.04 16.10 14.05
N SER A 275 -5.41 15.30 15.05
CA SER A 275 -4.64 15.09 16.27
C SER A 275 -3.77 13.84 16.18
N LEU A 276 -4.19 12.84 15.40
CA LEU A 276 -3.46 11.59 15.23
C LEU A 276 -3.72 10.99 13.84
N VAL A 277 -2.64 10.75 13.11
CA VAL A 277 -2.61 10.06 11.83
C VAL A 277 -2.41 8.57 12.08
N LEU A 278 -3.19 7.75 11.38
CA LEU A 278 -3.24 6.31 11.44
C LEU A 278 -2.81 5.76 10.06
N PRO A 279 -1.49 5.63 9.80
CA PRO A 279 -0.98 5.20 8.50
C PRO A 279 -1.11 3.70 8.31
N ALA A 280 -1.10 3.24 7.05
CA ALA A 280 -1.05 1.81 6.75
C ALA A 280 0.33 1.19 7.01
N HIS A 281 1.42 1.96 7.01
CA HIS A 281 2.74 1.47 7.41
C HIS A 281 3.39 2.32 8.50
N GLY A 282 4.09 1.67 9.42
CA GLY A 282 4.80 2.33 10.51
C GLY A 282 3.92 2.62 11.72
N HIS A 283 4.19 3.71 12.43
CA HIS A 283 3.50 4.06 13.67
C HIS A 283 2.64 5.31 13.54
N PRO A 284 1.53 5.41 14.31
CA PRO A 284 0.75 6.64 14.43
C PRO A 284 1.62 7.85 14.79
N PHE A 285 1.31 9.00 14.21
CA PHE A 285 2.04 10.26 14.38
C PHE A 285 1.09 11.45 14.37
N ASN A 286 1.52 12.62 14.83
CA ASN A 286 0.63 13.76 15.11
C ASN A 286 0.96 15.05 14.33
N ASN A 287 1.92 15.00 13.41
CA ASN A 287 2.39 16.13 12.61
C ASN A 287 2.03 15.98 11.13
N LEU A 288 0.72 15.86 10.82
CA LEU A 288 0.21 15.59 9.47
C LEU A 288 0.67 16.64 8.45
N VAL A 289 0.51 17.92 8.79
CA VAL A 289 0.83 19.06 7.91
C VAL A 289 2.32 19.11 7.64
N GLU A 290 3.13 19.04 8.69
CA GLU A 290 4.59 19.06 8.57
C GLU A 290 5.09 17.86 7.77
N ARG A 291 4.48 16.68 7.96
CA ARG A 291 4.87 15.50 7.20
C ARG A 291 4.50 15.61 5.72
N ALA A 292 3.36 16.22 5.40
CA ALA A 292 2.99 16.50 4.00
C ALA A 292 4.00 17.47 3.36
N ASP A 293 4.40 18.52 4.07
CA ASP A 293 5.43 19.47 3.61
C ASP A 293 6.79 18.76 3.39
N ASP A 294 7.22 17.90 4.32
CA ASP A 294 8.45 17.10 4.17
C ASP A 294 8.43 16.22 2.91
N ILE A 295 7.27 15.65 2.56
CA ILE A 295 7.11 14.80 1.37
C ILE A 295 7.18 15.67 0.11
N ILE A 296 6.52 16.83 0.10
CA ILE A 296 6.59 17.79 -1.02
C ILE A 296 8.05 18.22 -1.24
N GLU A 297 8.74 18.66 -0.18
CA GLU A 297 10.15 19.08 -0.25
C GLU A 297 11.04 17.96 -0.78
N HIS A 298 10.85 16.71 -0.31
CA HIS A 298 11.59 15.56 -0.82
C HIS A 298 11.47 15.40 -2.35
N HIS A 299 10.25 15.52 -2.89
CA HIS A 299 10.04 15.39 -4.33
C HIS A 299 10.53 16.62 -5.11
N VAL A 300 10.45 17.83 -4.54
CA VAL A 300 11.04 19.04 -5.14
C VAL A 300 12.55 18.89 -5.29
N ASP A 301 13.25 18.40 -4.25
CA ASP A 301 14.69 18.12 -4.29
C ASP A 301 15.02 17.08 -5.38
N ARG A 302 14.17 16.06 -5.51
CA ARG A 302 14.34 15.05 -6.57
C ARG A 302 14.09 15.58 -7.96
N LEU A 303 13.08 16.43 -8.17
CA LEU A 303 12.84 17.10 -9.45
C LEU A 303 14.01 18.00 -9.83
N GLN A 304 14.62 18.67 -8.84
CA GLN A 304 15.82 19.45 -9.06
C GLN A 304 17.01 18.56 -9.48
N LEU A 305 17.19 17.41 -8.84
CA LEU A 305 18.21 16.43 -9.23
C LEU A 305 18.00 15.88 -10.65
N ILE A 306 16.73 15.70 -11.08
CA ILE A 306 16.40 15.32 -12.46
C ILE A 306 16.87 16.41 -13.44
N ARG A 307 16.56 17.69 -13.16
CA ARG A 307 16.99 18.82 -14.00
C ARG A 307 18.51 18.89 -14.13
N GLU A 308 19.22 18.80 -13.00
CA GLU A 308 20.68 18.82 -12.97
C GLU A 308 21.30 17.63 -13.71
N THR A 309 20.68 16.46 -13.60
CA THR A 309 21.09 15.27 -14.36
C THR A 309 20.91 15.53 -15.86
N GLY A 310 19.78 16.09 -16.28
CA GLY A 310 19.53 16.44 -17.68
C GLY A 310 20.49 17.47 -18.25
N ASP A 311 20.88 18.48 -17.45
CA ASP A 311 21.94 19.42 -17.83
C ASP A 311 23.30 18.73 -18.00
N SER A 312 23.55 17.64 -17.27
CA SER A 312 24.81 16.89 -17.31
C SER A 312 24.88 15.83 -18.40
N ILE A 313 23.81 15.06 -18.64
CA ILE A 313 23.83 13.90 -19.57
C ILE A 313 23.03 14.13 -20.85
N GLY A 314 22.22 15.18 -20.91
CA GLY A 314 21.35 15.49 -22.05
C GLY A 314 20.15 14.55 -22.17
N GLU A 315 19.70 14.34 -23.41
CA GLU A 315 18.64 13.39 -23.72
C GLU A 315 19.13 11.96 -23.48
N ALA A 316 18.47 11.23 -22.58
CA ALA A 316 18.85 9.88 -22.17
C ALA A 316 17.60 9.06 -21.80
N SER A 317 17.79 7.75 -21.64
CA SER A 317 16.73 6.84 -21.22
C SER A 317 16.32 7.05 -19.76
N VAL A 318 15.11 6.63 -19.39
CA VAL A 318 14.66 6.61 -17.99
C VAL A 318 15.59 5.77 -17.13
N GLU A 319 16.11 4.66 -17.65
CA GLU A 319 17.06 3.81 -16.94
C GLU A 319 18.39 4.52 -16.65
N ASP A 320 18.81 5.45 -17.50
CA ASP A 320 20.02 6.24 -17.27
C ASP A 320 19.79 7.34 -16.24
N TYR A 321 18.64 8.04 -16.29
CA TYR A 321 18.25 8.97 -15.22
C TYR A 321 18.12 8.23 -13.86
N MET A 322 17.49 7.06 -13.84
CA MET A 322 17.32 6.24 -12.64
C MET A 322 18.67 5.96 -11.95
N LYS A 323 19.73 5.67 -12.72
CA LYS A 323 21.07 5.40 -12.17
C LYS A 323 21.70 6.59 -11.46
N HIS A 324 21.28 7.81 -11.80
CA HIS A 324 21.72 9.05 -11.17
C HIS A 324 20.87 9.42 -9.95
N LEU A 325 19.56 9.12 -9.99
CA LEU A 325 18.61 9.43 -8.93
C LEU A 325 18.68 8.44 -7.77
N PHE A 326 18.91 7.17 -8.08
CA PHE A 326 18.86 6.08 -7.12
C PHE A 326 20.21 5.39 -6.96
N LYS A 327 20.44 4.82 -5.78
CA LYS A 327 21.63 4.01 -5.51
C LYS A 327 21.53 2.69 -6.24
N GLU A 328 22.67 2.09 -6.60
CA GLU A 328 22.74 0.82 -7.34
C GLU A 328 21.86 -0.30 -6.78
N ARG A 329 21.83 -0.45 -5.46
CA ARG A 329 20.98 -1.44 -4.77
C ARG A 329 19.46 -1.23 -4.93
N SER A 330 19.05 -0.07 -5.43
CA SER A 330 17.66 0.34 -5.62
C SER A 330 17.29 0.40 -7.10
N TRP A 331 18.22 0.10 -8.01
CA TRP A 331 17.93 0.05 -9.44
C TRP A 331 16.97 -1.10 -9.76
N GLY A 332 16.08 -0.85 -10.71
CA GLY A 332 15.06 -1.81 -11.15
C GLY A 332 13.75 -1.11 -11.50
N ASP A 333 12.74 -1.91 -11.85
CA ASP A 333 11.49 -1.40 -12.43
C ASP A 333 10.74 -0.41 -11.53
N MET A 334 10.77 -0.59 -10.20
CA MET A 334 10.12 0.37 -9.28
C MET A 334 10.80 1.74 -9.32
N ALA A 335 12.13 1.77 -9.34
CA ALA A 335 12.89 3.02 -9.40
C ALA A 335 12.81 3.68 -10.79
N ALA A 336 12.78 2.87 -11.86
CA ALA A 336 12.52 3.37 -13.21
C ALA A 336 11.12 3.98 -13.32
N SER A 337 10.10 3.34 -12.72
CA SER A 337 8.73 3.86 -12.69
C SER A 337 8.56 5.16 -11.90
N GLU A 338 9.45 5.41 -10.94
CA GLU A 338 9.45 6.60 -10.10
C GLU A 338 10.37 7.72 -10.64
N THR A 339 11.10 7.47 -11.74
CA THR A 339 12.05 8.41 -12.36
C THR A 339 11.34 9.38 -13.29
#